data_AF-A0A0F7UKM0-F1
#
_entry.id   AF-A0A0F7UKM0-F1
#
_cell.length_a   1.000
_cell.length_b   1.000
_cell.length_c   1.000
_cell.angle_alpha   90.00
_cell.angle_beta   90.00
_cell.angle_gamma   90.00
#
_symmetry.space_group_name_H-M   'P 1'
#
loop_
_entity.id
_entity.type
_entity.pdbx_description
1 polymer ?
#
loop_
_entity_poly.entity_id
_entity_poly.type
_entity_poly.pdbx_seq_one_letter_code
_entity_poly.pdbx_strand_id
1 'polypeptide(L)'
;MRVSSLVLRRLSLFSSLPPLFSLLVFLLLVSLVFLVSFPSFLSSPASVVPRLPSVPARPPRPGTGTAGDGDASVSSFTSPSACFLAAFLLFLCRLAIWASRRVSLRPRGGKRGRGWREERISRRDTEENTQKKKTNAPLTTVVVLGSGGHTGEMLRLVQSFNPRFFRLHFLLADSDATSLRQLACASWPPFQDAQRPDEKFERDDTAAEDAVHGDPAEHDLRRLMRRRGFRFSRIPRSREVGQAWVSSFFSSVQALLFCLRLVWRLNPDLVLVNGPGTCVPVAVAALLRELFVGRRFSLVYVESVCRVESLSLSGCLLYPFADRFLVQWPRLAEKFAKCEYVGSMF
;
A
#
# COMPACT_ATOMS: atom_id res chain seq x y z
N MET A 1 34.59 1.62 8.56
CA MET A 1 34.53 0.16 8.82
C MET A 1 34.49 -0.56 7.48
N ARG A 2 35.53 -1.32 7.14
CA ARG A 2 35.59 -2.11 5.89
C ARG A 2 34.63 -3.29 6.02
N VAL A 3 33.51 -3.24 5.33
CA VAL A 3 32.59 -4.38 5.22
C VAL A 3 33.28 -5.41 4.33
N SER A 4 33.69 -6.52 4.94
CA SER A 4 34.41 -7.60 4.30
C SER A 4 33.66 -8.13 3.07
N SER A 5 34.38 -8.24 1.95
CA SER A 5 33.94 -8.80 0.67
C SER A 5 33.33 -10.22 0.75
N LEU A 6 33.46 -10.88 1.91
CA LEU A 6 32.82 -12.16 2.22
C LEU A 6 31.29 -12.06 2.40
N VAL A 7 30.77 -10.94 2.91
CA VAL A 7 29.32 -10.76 3.16
C VAL A 7 28.57 -10.53 1.85
N LEU A 8 29.19 -9.81 0.92
CA LEU A 8 28.65 -9.60 -0.45
C LEU A 8 28.64 -10.90 -1.27
N ARG A 9 29.63 -11.78 -1.10
CA ARG A 9 29.64 -13.11 -1.75
C ARG A 9 28.65 -14.11 -1.16
N ARG A 10 28.25 -13.97 0.11
CA ARG A 10 27.21 -14.82 0.72
C ARG A 10 25.79 -14.34 0.40
N LEU A 11 25.60 -13.04 0.13
CA LEU A 11 24.30 -12.50 -0.33
C LEU A 11 23.99 -12.83 -1.79
N SER A 12 25.01 -13.02 -2.65
CA SER A 12 24.82 -13.48 -4.04
C SER A 12 24.48 -14.98 -4.18
N LEU A 13 24.55 -15.75 -3.10
CA LEU A 13 24.12 -17.16 -3.07
C LEU A 13 22.63 -17.32 -2.68
N PHE A 14 22.00 -16.28 -2.12
CA PHE A 14 20.56 -16.28 -1.83
C PHE A 14 19.72 -15.77 -3.02
N SER A 15 20.35 -15.18 -4.05
CA SER A 15 19.70 -14.76 -5.30
C SER A 15 19.57 -15.90 -6.33
N SER A 16 19.95 -17.14 -5.99
CA SER A 16 19.86 -18.30 -6.89
C SER A 16 18.88 -19.38 -6.42
N LEU A 17 17.98 -19.08 -5.48
CA LEU A 17 16.79 -19.91 -5.29
C LEU A 17 15.84 -19.63 -6.46
N PRO A 18 15.47 -20.64 -7.28
CA PRO A 18 14.70 -20.40 -8.48
C PRO A 18 13.34 -19.79 -8.10
N PRO A 19 12.76 -18.91 -8.95
CA PRO A 19 11.42 -18.36 -8.75
C PRO A 19 10.34 -19.46 -8.56
N LEU A 20 10.66 -20.70 -8.94
CA LEU A 20 9.88 -21.90 -8.70
C LEU A 20 9.68 -22.22 -7.21
N PHE A 21 10.65 -21.94 -6.32
CA PHE A 21 10.50 -22.22 -4.89
C PHE A 21 9.52 -21.23 -4.23
N SER A 22 9.64 -19.94 -4.58
CA SER A 22 8.69 -18.92 -4.11
C SER A 22 7.29 -19.15 -4.67
N LEU A 23 7.18 -19.65 -5.90
CA LEU A 23 5.91 -20.00 -6.54
C LEU A 23 5.30 -21.27 -5.93
N LEU A 24 6.12 -22.28 -5.59
CA LEU A 24 5.73 -23.49 -4.90
C LEU A 24 5.17 -23.18 -3.50
N VAL A 25 5.85 -22.32 -2.73
CA VAL A 25 5.40 -21.89 -1.39
C VAL A 25 4.08 -21.11 -1.49
N PHE A 26 3.93 -20.24 -2.50
CA PHE A 26 2.68 -19.52 -2.74
C PHE A 26 1.53 -20.45 -3.14
N LEU A 27 1.77 -21.42 -4.03
CA LEU A 27 0.78 -22.42 -4.42
C LEU A 27 0.39 -23.35 -3.25
N LEU A 28 1.36 -23.71 -2.39
CA LEU A 28 1.10 -24.46 -1.16
C LEU A 28 0.22 -23.68 -0.18
N LEU A 29 0.49 -22.38 0.02
CA LEU A 29 -0.33 -21.53 0.89
C LEU A 29 -1.75 -21.35 0.34
N VAL A 30 -1.91 -21.17 -0.97
CA VAL A 30 -3.23 -21.06 -1.61
C VAL A 30 -3.98 -22.39 -1.53
N SER A 31 -3.30 -23.52 -1.74
CA SER A 31 -3.87 -24.87 -1.61
C SER A 31 -4.29 -25.17 -0.16
N LEU A 32 -3.47 -24.79 0.83
CA LEU A 32 -3.80 -24.94 2.25
C LEU A 32 -5.03 -24.12 2.65
N VAL A 33 -5.13 -22.88 2.16
CA VAL A 33 -6.31 -22.03 2.36
C VAL A 33 -7.55 -22.66 1.71
N PHE A 34 -7.40 -23.30 0.55
CA PHE A 34 -8.48 -24.02 -0.13
C PHE A 34 -8.95 -25.25 0.65
N LEU A 35 -8.00 -26.03 1.19
CA LEU A 35 -8.27 -27.23 2.00
C LEU A 35 -8.98 -26.88 3.31
N VAL A 36 -8.59 -25.77 3.94
CA VAL A 36 -9.22 -25.26 5.18
C VAL A 36 -10.61 -24.65 4.90
N SER A 37 -10.81 -24.06 3.72
CA SER A 37 -12.07 -23.40 3.35
C SER A 37 -13.11 -24.33 2.72
N PHE A 38 -12.70 -25.49 2.20
CA PHE A 38 -13.57 -26.46 1.52
C PHE A 38 -13.25 -27.91 1.93
N PRO A 39 -13.56 -28.32 3.18
CA PRO A 39 -13.27 -29.67 3.66
C PRO A 39 -14.14 -30.75 2.97
N SER A 40 -15.21 -30.37 2.27
CA SER A 40 -16.20 -31.28 1.69
C SER A 40 -15.72 -32.04 0.43
N PHE A 41 -14.54 -31.76 -0.10
CA PHE A 41 -14.05 -32.38 -1.34
C PHE A 41 -13.35 -33.74 -1.16
N LEU A 42 -13.06 -34.15 0.08
CA LEU A 42 -12.37 -35.42 0.38
C LEU A 42 -13.32 -36.58 0.75
N SER A 43 -14.64 -36.36 0.71
CA SER A 43 -15.62 -37.39 1.07
C SER A 43 -16.57 -37.70 -0.07
N SER A 44 -16.10 -38.40 -1.11
CA SER A 44 -16.92 -39.40 -1.80
C SER A 44 -16.09 -40.28 -2.75
N PRO A 45 -15.88 -41.58 -2.45
CA PRO A 45 -15.51 -42.56 -3.47
C PRO A 45 -16.76 -43.32 -3.96
N ALA A 46 -16.90 -43.33 -5.29
CA ALA A 46 -17.32 -44.46 -6.11
C ALA A 46 -18.58 -45.28 -5.71
N SER A 47 -19.64 -45.16 -6.50
CA SER A 47 -20.38 -46.33 -7.03
C SER A 47 -21.45 -45.91 -8.04
N VAL A 48 -21.07 -45.83 -9.32
CA VAL A 48 -22.05 -45.90 -10.42
C VAL A 48 -21.57 -46.99 -11.36
N VAL A 49 -22.13 -48.19 -11.18
CA VAL A 49 -21.97 -49.34 -12.07
C VAL A 49 -22.91 -49.15 -13.26
N PRO A 50 -22.44 -49.14 -14.52
CA PRO A 50 -23.34 -49.09 -15.67
C PRO A 50 -23.91 -50.48 -15.95
N ARG A 51 -25.25 -50.61 -15.95
CA ARG A 51 -25.95 -51.82 -16.45
C ARG A 51 -25.97 -51.83 -17.97
N LEU A 52 -25.64 -52.97 -18.58
CA LEU A 52 -25.81 -53.22 -20.02
C LEU A 52 -27.31 -53.30 -20.42
N PRO A 53 -27.69 -52.87 -21.63
CA PRO A 53 -29.03 -53.10 -22.16
C PRO A 53 -29.12 -54.46 -22.87
N SER A 54 -30.22 -55.18 -22.61
CA SER A 54 -30.67 -56.34 -23.39
C SER A 54 -31.66 -55.91 -24.49
N VAL A 55 -31.57 -56.58 -25.64
CA VAL A 55 -32.44 -56.52 -26.84
C VAL A 55 -32.68 -58.00 -27.23
N PRO A 56 -33.74 -58.48 -27.94
CA PRO A 56 -34.80 -57.79 -28.73
C PRO A 56 -36.26 -58.30 -28.53
N ALA A 57 -37.26 -57.63 -29.15
CA ALA A 57 -38.09 -58.22 -30.24
C ALA A 57 -39.34 -57.38 -30.68
N ARG A 58 -39.31 -57.06 -31.99
CA ARG A 58 -40.38 -56.89 -33.03
C ARG A 58 -41.40 -55.70 -33.08
N PRO A 59 -41.82 -55.30 -34.32
CA PRO A 59 -42.54 -54.04 -34.70
C PRO A 59 -44.04 -54.33 -35.06
N PRO A 60 -44.84 -53.49 -35.79
CA PRO A 60 -44.67 -52.11 -36.33
C PRO A 60 -45.89 -51.15 -36.09
N ARG A 61 -45.77 -49.86 -36.45
CA ARG A 61 -46.71 -49.11 -37.33
C ARG A 61 -46.26 -47.65 -37.59
N PRO A 62 -46.60 -47.05 -38.75
CA PRO A 62 -46.03 -45.79 -39.24
C PRO A 62 -46.92 -44.58 -38.91
N GLY A 63 -46.29 -43.43 -38.66
CA GLY A 63 -47.02 -42.17 -38.47
C GLY A 63 -46.09 -40.99 -38.20
N THR A 64 -45.72 -40.29 -39.28
CA THR A 64 -45.63 -38.82 -39.39
C THR A 64 -44.87 -38.00 -38.34
N GLY A 65 -43.83 -37.29 -38.81
CA GLY A 65 -43.54 -35.92 -38.33
C GLY A 65 -42.11 -35.64 -37.90
N THR A 66 -41.35 -34.97 -38.78
CA THR A 66 -40.35 -33.90 -38.52
C THR A 66 -39.29 -34.16 -37.43
N ALA A 67 -38.03 -34.52 -37.73
CA ALA A 67 -36.98 -33.73 -38.39
C ALA A 67 -36.71 -32.33 -37.78
N GLY A 68 -35.60 -32.24 -37.01
CA GLY A 68 -34.74 -31.06 -36.78
C GLY A 68 -35.35 -29.94 -35.92
N ASP A 69 -34.65 -29.27 -35.00
CA ASP A 69 -33.23 -29.24 -34.69
C ASP A 69 -33.02 -28.61 -33.30
N GLY A 70 -32.04 -29.14 -32.56
CA GLY A 70 -31.08 -28.33 -31.82
C GLY A 70 -31.52 -27.55 -30.59
N ASP A 71 -31.96 -28.24 -29.53
CA ASP A 71 -31.80 -27.70 -28.18
C ASP A 71 -30.30 -27.65 -27.84
N ALA A 72 -29.69 -26.51 -28.16
CA ALA A 72 -28.37 -26.12 -27.66
C ALA A 72 -28.48 -25.89 -26.14
N SER A 73 -28.43 -26.99 -25.40
CA SER A 73 -28.12 -27.00 -23.98
C SER A 73 -26.68 -26.52 -23.80
N VAL A 74 -26.52 -25.19 -23.75
CA VAL A 74 -25.28 -24.54 -23.31
C VAL A 74 -25.11 -24.82 -21.82
N SER A 75 -24.68 -26.03 -21.51
CA SER A 75 -24.14 -26.41 -20.22
C SER A 75 -22.72 -25.87 -20.15
N SER A 76 -22.59 -24.56 -19.95
CA SER A 76 -21.31 -23.95 -19.60
C SER A 76 -20.92 -24.37 -18.18
N PHE A 77 -20.47 -25.63 -18.07
CA PHE A 77 -19.65 -26.14 -16.98
C PHE A 77 -18.27 -25.45 -17.08
N THR A 78 -18.21 -24.15 -16.78
CA THR A 78 -16.91 -23.54 -16.45
C THR A 78 -16.42 -24.21 -15.19
N SER A 79 -15.43 -25.10 -15.34
CA SER A 79 -14.82 -25.77 -14.21
C SER A 79 -14.29 -24.70 -13.23
N PRO A 80 -14.44 -24.89 -11.90
CA PRO A 80 -13.92 -23.95 -10.92
C PRO A 80 -12.44 -23.62 -11.16
N SER A 81 -11.64 -24.60 -11.62
CA SER A 81 -10.24 -24.42 -12.01
C SER A 81 -10.03 -23.44 -13.17
N ALA A 82 -10.91 -23.41 -14.17
CA ALA A 82 -10.86 -22.42 -15.25
C ALA A 82 -11.14 -21.00 -14.75
N CYS A 83 -12.11 -20.84 -13.84
CA CYS A 83 -12.40 -19.55 -13.21
C CYS A 83 -11.24 -19.04 -12.35
N PHE A 84 -10.59 -19.92 -11.58
CA PHE A 84 -9.40 -19.57 -10.79
C PHE A 84 -8.22 -19.14 -11.68
N LEU A 85 -7.97 -19.89 -12.76
CA LEU A 85 -6.91 -19.54 -13.70
C LEU A 85 -7.16 -18.19 -14.36
N ALA A 86 -8.40 -17.93 -14.81
CA ALA A 86 -8.77 -16.65 -15.38
C ALA A 86 -8.60 -15.49 -14.38
N ALA A 87 -9.07 -15.65 -13.14
CA ALA A 87 -8.92 -14.65 -12.09
C ALA A 87 -7.43 -14.39 -11.75
N PHE A 88 -6.62 -15.43 -11.71
CA PHE A 88 -5.18 -15.33 -11.46
C PHE A 88 -4.45 -14.59 -12.60
N LEU A 89 -4.76 -14.90 -13.86
CA LEU A 89 -4.19 -14.21 -15.02
C LEU A 89 -4.59 -12.73 -15.04
N LEU A 90 -5.84 -12.41 -14.72
CA LEU A 90 -6.30 -11.02 -14.58
C LEU A 90 -5.56 -10.29 -13.45
N PHE A 91 -5.35 -10.96 -12.32
CA PHE A 91 -4.55 -10.41 -11.23
C PHE A 91 -3.10 -10.14 -11.65
N LEU A 92 -2.45 -11.07 -12.34
CA LEU A 92 -1.09 -10.90 -12.85
C LEU A 92 -1.01 -9.75 -13.87
N CYS A 93 -1.98 -9.64 -14.77
CA CYS A 93 -2.06 -8.55 -15.73
C CYS A 93 -2.19 -7.20 -15.01
N ARG A 94 -3.09 -7.13 -14.02
CA ARG A 94 -3.27 -5.94 -13.17
C ARG A 94 -2.00 -5.58 -12.41
N LEU A 95 -1.31 -6.58 -11.84
CA LEU A 95 -0.05 -6.41 -11.14
C LEU A 95 1.04 -5.87 -12.07
N ALA A 96 1.16 -6.39 -13.28
CA ALA A 96 2.12 -5.93 -14.28
C ALA A 96 1.84 -4.48 -14.73
N ILE A 97 0.58 -4.13 -14.98
CA ILE A 97 0.18 -2.75 -15.32
C ILE A 97 0.44 -1.81 -14.14
N TRP A 98 0.11 -2.23 -12.91
CA TRP A 98 0.39 -1.44 -11.72
C TRP A 98 1.90 -1.22 -11.51
N ALA A 99 2.69 -2.29 -11.59
CA ALA A 99 4.13 -2.24 -11.42
C ALA A 99 4.80 -1.36 -12.47
N SER A 100 4.44 -1.49 -13.74
CA SER A 100 4.97 -0.65 -14.82
C SER A 100 4.63 0.84 -14.67
N ARG A 101 3.49 1.16 -14.05
CA ARG A 101 3.08 2.55 -13.75
C ARG A 101 3.73 3.11 -12.49
N ARG A 102 3.99 2.26 -11.48
CA ARG A 102 4.48 2.68 -10.16
C ARG A 102 6.00 2.68 -10.06
N VAL A 103 6.65 1.65 -10.59
CA VAL A 103 8.10 1.54 -10.61
C VAL A 103 8.64 2.41 -11.73
N SER A 104 8.99 3.65 -11.39
CA SER A 104 9.71 4.54 -12.30
C SER A 104 11.00 4.99 -11.66
N LEU A 105 12.10 4.67 -12.32
CA LEU A 105 13.44 5.17 -12.01
C LEU A 105 13.79 6.42 -12.82
N ARG A 106 12.84 6.94 -13.62
CA ARG A 106 13.13 8.06 -14.52
C ARG A 106 13.30 9.35 -13.73
N PRO A 107 14.39 10.11 -13.96
CA PRO A 107 14.54 11.45 -13.40
C PRO A 107 13.39 12.33 -13.88
N ARG A 108 12.68 12.97 -12.93
CA ARG A 108 11.63 13.95 -13.26
C ARG A 108 12.19 15.37 -13.42
N GLY A 109 13.51 15.53 -13.40
CA GLY A 109 14.21 16.81 -13.49
C GLY A 109 15.28 16.82 -14.58
N GLY A 110 14.88 17.09 -15.81
CA GLY A 110 15.73 17.73 -16.80
C GLY A 110 15.02 18.99 -17.26
N LYS A 111 15.72 20.13 -17.34
CA LYS A 111 15.19 21.39 -17.92
C LYS A 111 14.59 21.08 -19.29
N ARG A 112 13.28 20.85 -19.37
CA ARG A 112 12.57 20.51 -20.61
C ARG A 112 12.02 21.79 -21.21
N GLY A 113 12.51 22.09 -22.41
CA GLY A 113 12.18 23.27 -23.19
C GLY A 113 10.69 23.47 -23.43
N ARG A 114 10.37 24.73 -23.77
CA ARG A 114 9.04 25.33 -23.93
C ARG A 114 8.03 24.55 -24.79
N GLY A 115 8.45 23.60 -25.64
CA GLY A 115 7.56 22.84 -26.53
C GLY A 115 6.66 21.78 -25.87
N TRP A 116 6.84 21.44 -24.60
CA TRP A 116 5.94 20.51 -23.87
C TRP A 116 4.72 21.20 -23.24
N ARG A 117 4.56 22.51 -23.46
CA ARG A 117 3.44 23.30 -22.92
C ARG A 117 2.21 23.21 -23.83
N GLU A 118 2.36 23.31 -25.16
CA GLU A 118 1.22 23.20 -26.09
C GLU A 118 0.57 21.80 -26.10
N GLU A 119 1.36 20.72 -26.13
CA GLU A 119 0.81 19.36 -26.28
C GLU A 119 0.12 18.83 -25.00
N ARG A 120 0.39 19.43 -23.84
CA ARG A 120 -0.34 19.17 -22.58
C ARG A 120 -1.52 20.08 -22.36
N ILE A 121 -1.64 21.21 -23.07
CA ILE A 121 -2.84 22.05 -23.00
C ILE A 121 -3.97 21.32 -23.73
N SER A 122 -3.75 20.80 -24.95
CA SER A 122 -4.81 20.09 -25.69
C SER A 122 -5.30 18.79 -25.03
N ARG A 123 -4.42 18.04 -24.33
CA ARG A 123 -4.82 16.84 -23.55
C ARG A 123 -5.38 17.16 -22.16
N ARG A 124 -5.01 18.29 -21.56
CA ARG A 124 -5.65 18.78 -20.32
C ARG A 124 -7.08 19.21 -20.60
N ASP A 125 -7.38 19.81 -21.75
CA ASP A 125 -8.73 20.30 -22.01
C ASP A 125 -9.76 19.16 -22.13
N THR A 126 -9.35 17.96 -22.56
CA THR A 126 -10.23 16.77 -22.59
C THR A 126 -10.38 16.08 -21.23
N GLU A 127 -9.32 16.04 -20.40
CA GLU A 127 -9.37 15.41 -19.06
C GLU A 127 -9.94 16.34 -17.98
N GLU A 128 -9.70 17.66 -18.08
CA GLU A 128 -10.16 18.67 -17.14
C GLU A 128 -11.69 18.81 -17.18
N ASN A 129 -12.32 18.55 -18.33
CA ASN A 129 -13.78 18.56 -18.47
C ASN A 129 -14.46 17.36 -17.79
N THR A 130 -13.73 16.25 -17.56
CA THR A 130 -14.26 15.07 -16.86
C THR A 130 -13.98 15.13 -15.34
N GLN A 131 -12.99 15.94 -14.92
CA GLN A 131 -12.49 15.98 -13.54
C GLN A 131 -12.87 17.26 -12.76
N LYS A 132 -13.39 18.29 -13.43
CA LYS A 132 -13.92 19.53 -12.80
C LYS A 132 -15.13 19.33 -11.87
N LYS A 133 -15.61 18.10 -11.67
CA LYS A 133 -16.78 17.79 -10.83
C LYS A 133 -16.49 17.02 -9.52
N LYS A 134 -15.24 17.02 -9.02
CA LYS A 134 -14.92 16.50 -7.67
C LYS A 134 -14.19 17.51 -6.79
N THR A 135 -15.01 18.37 -6.16
CA THR A 135 -14.96 18.85 -4.76
C THR A 135 -13.70 19.55 -4.21
N ASN A 136 -13.91 20.73 -3.61
CA ASN A 136 -13.02 21.49 -2.72
C ASN A 136 -12.60 20.74 -1.42
N ALA A 137 -12.49 19.41 -1.44
CA ALA A 137 -12.19 18.60 -0.26
C ALA A 137 -10.67 18.56 -0.01
N PRO A 138 -10.21 18.68 1.25
CA PRO A 138 -8.79 18.61 1.58
C PRO A 138 -8.23 17.20 1.32
N LEU A 139 -6.99 17.14 0.87
CA LEU A 139 -6.25 15.89 0.65
C LEU A 139 -5.97 15.20 1.97
N THR A 140 -6.30 13.91 2.07
CA THR A 140 -5.96 13.14 3.26
C THR A 140 -4.48 12.77 3.25
N THR A 141 -3.71 13.37 4.15
CA THR A 141 -2.25 13.26 4.22
C THR A 141 -1.85 12.47 5.45
N VAL A 142 -1.27 11.30 5.23
CA VAL A 142 -0.69 10.47 6.29
C VAL A 142 0.79 10.81 6.44
N VAL A 143 1.18 11.18 7.65
CA VAL A 143 2.54 11.60 8.00
C VAL A 143 3.12 10.60 9.00
N VAL A 144 4.15 9.86 8.61
CA VAL A 144 4.83 8.94 9.53
C VAL A 144 5.91 9.70 10.29
N LEU A 145 5.78 9.73 11.62
CA LEU A 145 6.76 10.34 12.51
C LEU A 145 7.80 9.29 12.92
N GLY A 146 9.07 9.68 12.86
CA GLY A 146 10.20 8.81 13.20
C GLY A 146 10.86 9.22 14.51
N SER A 147 11.31 8.27 15.32
CA SER A 147 11.85 8.58 16.65
C SER A 147 12.99 9.59 16.63
N GLY A 148 12.95 10.57 17.54
CA GLY A 148 14.04 11.52 17.77
C GLY A 148 14.10 12.61 16.70
N GLY A 149 15.29 12.81 16.09
CA GLY A 149 15.54 13.88 15.11
C GLY A 149 14.65 13.81 13.87
N HIS A 150 14.31 12.58 13.45
CA HIS A 150 13.40 12.29 12.34
C HIS A 150 12.01 12.95 12.48
N THR A 151 11.45 13.01 13.70
CA THR A 151 10.16 13.67 13.93
C THR A 151 10.28 15.18 13.80
N GLY A 152 11.37 15.77 14.29
CA GLY A 152 11.64 17.19 14.10
C GLY A 152 11.68 17.58 12.62
N GLU A 153 12.34 16.78 11.77
CA GLU A 153 12.38 17.01 10.31
C GLU A 153 10.97 17.05 9.70
N MET A 154 10.17 16.04 10.05
CA MET A 154 8.83 15.89 9.51
C MET A 154 7.88 16.97 9.99
N LEU A 155 7.91 17.32 11.28
CA LEU A 155 7.07 18.36 11.85
C LEU A 155 7.36 19.73 11.22
N ARG A 156 8.64 20.09 11.05
CA ARG A 156 9.00 21.34 10.36
C ARG A 156 8.51 21.38 8.92
N LEU A 157 8.63 20.26 8.21
CA LEU A 157 8.12 20.16 6.84
C LEU A 157 6.61 20.38 6.80
N VAL A 158 5.84 19.70 7.65
CA VAL A 158 4.37 19.78 7.62
C VAL A 158 3.80 21.05 8.26
N GLN A 159 4.57 21.78 9.08
CA GLN A 159 4.19 23.10 9.59
C GLN A 159 3.98 24.13 8.47
N SER A 160 4.64 23.93 7.32
CA SER A 160 4.43 24.75 6.12
C SER A 160 3.17 24.38 5.33
N PHE A 161 2.47 23.30 5.69
CA PHE A 161 1.30 22.84 4.94
C PHE A 161 0.09 23.70 5.29
N ASN A 162 -0.63 24.14 4.27
CA ASN A 162 -1.89 24.85 4.47
C ASN A 162 -3.03 23.85 4.77
N PRO A 163 -3.69 23.92 5.93
CA PRO A 163 -4.72 22.96 6.34
C PRO A 163 -5.97 23.00 5.46
N ARG A 164 -6.17 24.08 4.67
CA ARG A 164 -7.23 24.15 3.67
C ARG A 164 -7.08 23.06 2.61
N PHE A 165 -5.86 22.65 2.29
CA PHE A 165 -5.57 21.67 1.26
C PHE A 165 -5.15 20.31 1.81
N PHE A 166 -4.67 20.25 3.06
CA PHE A 166 -4.12 19.03 3.64
C PHE A 166 -4.75 18.71 5.00
N ARG A 167 -5.46 17.59 5.07
CA ARG A 167 -5.96 17.00 6.31
C ARG A 167 -4.88 16.06 6.86
N LEU A 168 -4.14 16.49 7.87
CA LEU A 168 -3.00 15.74 8.40
C LEU A 168 -3.42 14.65 9.40
N HIS A 169 -2.89 13.45 9.20
CA HIS A 169 -3.00 12.32 10.11
C HIS A 169 -1.60 11.79 10.45
N PHE A 170 -1.18 11.94 11.70
CA PHE A 170 0.14 11.52 12.17
C PHE A 170 0.15 10.05 12.59
N LEU A 171 1.16 9.30 12.16
CA LEU A 171 1.41 7.93 12.61
C LEU A 171 2.66 7.90 13.48
N LEU A 172 2.53 7.38 14.69
CA LEU A 172 3.62 7.29 15.68
C LEU A 172 3.86 5.84 16.03
N ALA A 173 5.11 5.46 16.29
CA ALA A 173 5.40 4.13 16.81
C ALA A 173 4.93 3.99 18.27
N ASP A 174 4.41 2.82 18.66
CA ASP A 174 3.85 2.58 20.01
C ASP A 174 4.81 2.96 21.15
N SER A 175 6.10 2.66 20.97
CA SER A 175 7.17 2.92 21.94
C SER A 175 7.89 4.26 21.75
N ASP A 176 7.30 5.21 21.03
CA ASP A 176 7.93 6.48 20.69
C ASP A 176 7.28 7.68 21.41
N ALA A 177 7.53 7.77 22.71
CA ALA A 177 7.06 8.87 23.56
C ALA A 177 7.70 10.22 23.17
N THR A 178 8.91 10.20 22.60
CA THR A 178 9.63 11.41 22.19
C THR A 178 8.90 12.12 21.06
N SER A 179 8.47 11.37 20.04
CA SER A 179 7.74 11.92 18.90
C SER A 179 6.36 12.45 19.32
N LEU A 180 5.72 11.80 20.29
CA LEU A 180 4.46 12.27 20.86
C LEU A 180 4.63 13.62 21.58
N ARG A 181 5.68 13.78 22.39
CA ARG A 181 6.00 15.05 23.06
C ARG A 181 6.34 16.15 22.06
N GLN A 182 7.14 15.85 21.03
CA GLN A 182 7.46 16.82 19.98
C GLN A 182 6.20 17.28 19.23
N LEU A 183 5.28 16.37 18.91
CA LEU A 183 4.00 16.71 18.27
C LEU A 183 3.14 17.61 19.17
N ALA A 184 3.10 17.34 20.47
CA ALA A 184 2.38 18.16 21.45
C ALA A 184 2.96 19.58 21.56
N CYS A 185 4.28 19.67 21.71
CA CYS A 185 5.01 20.93 21.88
C CYS A 185 5.21 21.71 20.57
N ALA A 186 4.96 21.09 19.41
CA ALA A 186 5.07 21.76 18.13
C ALA A 186 4.18 23.00 18.10
N SER A 187 4.78 24.13 17.74
CA SER A 187 4.05 25.38 17.50
C SER A 187 3.43 25.29 16.12
N TRP A 188 2.12 25.50 16.05
CA TRP A 188 1.38 25.53 14.80
C TRP A 188 0.93 26.97 14.55
N PRO A 189 1.08 27.49 13.32
CA PRO A 189 0.51 28.78 12.99
C PRO A 189 -0.98 28.78 13.33
N PRO A 190 -1.55 29.89 13.84
CA PRO A 190 -2.97 30.00 14.06
C PRO A 190 -3.68 29.92 12.71
N PHE A 191 -4.27 28.77 12.41
CA PHE A 191 -4.97 28.54 11.15
C PHE A 191 -6.41 29.02 11.28
N GLN A 192 -6.65 30.26 10.86
CA GLN A 192 -7.99 30.88 10.87
C GLN A 192 -8.97 30.18 9.91
N ASP A 193 -8.45 29.47 8.90
CA ASP A 193 -9.23 28.82 7.84
C ASP A 193 -9.39 27.30 8.00
N ALA A 194 -8.99 26.72 9.14
CA ALA A 194 -9.17 25.30 9.36
C ALA A 194 -10.69 25.00 9.38
N GLN A 195 -11.19 24.37 8.32
CA GLN A 195 -12.57 23.92 8.25
C GLN A 195 -12.85 23.07 9.49
N ARG A 196 -13.98 23.33 10.16
CA ARG A 196 -14.46 22.47 11.25
C ARG A 196 -14.50 21.03 10.72
N PRO A 197 -14.07 20.04 11.52
CA PRO A 197 -14.06 18.64 11.10
C PRO A 197 -15.45 18.23 10.59
N ASP A 198 -15.51 17.52 9.47
CA ASP A 198 -16.77 17.05 8.86
C ASP A 198 -17.57 16.20 9.88
N GLU A 199 -18.91 16.22 9.88
CA GLU A 199 -19.69 15.36 10.81
C GLU A 199 -19.39 13.85 10.65
N LYS A 200 -18.97 13.42 9.45
CA LYS A 200 -18.51 12.04 9.20
C LYS A 200 -17.16 11.75 9.91
N PHE A 201 -16.33 12.78 10.09
CA PHE A 201 -15.07 12.73 10.84
C PHE A 201 -15.33 12.51 12.33
N GLU A 202 -16.42 13.03 12.89
CA GLU A 202 -16.76 12.84 14.32
C GLU A 202 -17.32 11.45 14.64
N ARG A 203 -18.11 10.84 13.75
CA ARG A 203 -18.78 9.54 13.98
C ARG A 203 -17.84 8.33 13.95
N ASP A 204 -16.87 8.29 13.02
CA ASP A 204 -15.89 7.19 12.94
C ASP A 204 -14.97 7.16 14.20
N ASP A 205 -14.79 8.31 14.85
CA ASP A 205 -13.88 8.49 15.97
C ASP A 205 -14.56 8.21 17.34
N THR A 206 -15.87 8.47 17.51
CA THR A 206 -16.61 8.12 18.74
C THR A 206 -16.61 6.61 18.99
N ALA A 207 -16.82 5.81 17.93
CA ALA A 207 -16.74 4.35 18.01
C ALA A 207 -15.31 3.82 18.31
N ALA A 208 -14.26 4.63 18.06
CA ALA A 208 -12.88 4.28 18.36
C ALA A 208 -12.42 4.76 19.75
N GLU A 209 -13.07 5.78 20.33
CA GLU A 209 -12.84 6.27 21.70
C GLU A 209 -13.30 5.26 22.75
N ASP A 210 -14.45 4.62 22.55
CA ASP A 210 -15.00 3.63 23.49
C ASP A 210 -14.17 2.34 23.58
N ALA A 211 -13.27 2.10 22.62
CA ALA A 211 -12.46 0.88 22.53
C ALA A 211 -11.04 1.01 23.14
N VAL A 212 -10.59 2.21 23.51
CA VAL A 212 -9.20 2.43 23.97
C VAL A 212 -9.18 2.78 25.45
N HIS A 213 -8.90 1.80 26.31
CA HIS A 213 -8.38 2.02 27.67
C HIS A 213 -7.00 2.68 27.57
N GLY A 214 -6.97 4.00 27.39
CA GLY A 214 -5.74 4.79 27.24
C GLY A 214 -5.38 5.58 28.49
N ASP A 215 -4.10 5.94 28.59
CA ASP A 215 -3.57 6.91 29.57
C ASP A 215 -4.34 8.25 29.45
N PRO A 216 -4.86 8.84 30.54
CA PRO A 216 -5.56 10.12 30.52
C PRO A 216 -4.78 11.24 29.80
N ALA A 217 -3.44 11.22 29.87
CA ALA A 217 -2.61 12.20 29.17
C ALA A 217 -2.69 12.09 27.63
N GLU A 218 -2.87 10.88 27.09
CA GLU A 218 -3.06 10.68 25.65
C GLU A 218 -4.42 11.18 25.19
N HIS A 219 -5.46 11.00 26.01
CA HIS A 219 -6.79 11.50 25.71
C HIS A 219 -6.82 13.03 25.60
N ASP A 220 -6.13 13.73 26.52
CA ASP A 220 -6.01 15.18 26.49
C ASP A 220 -5.19 15.66 25.29
N LEU A 221 -4.13 14.94 24.92
CA LEU A 221 -3.38 15.24 23.71
C LEU A 221 -4.21 15.03 22.44
N ARG A 222 -5.03 13.97 22.37
CA ARG A 222 -5.98 13.77 21.27
C ARG A 222 -6.97 14.92 21.17
N ARG A 223 -7.48 15.41 22.30
CA ARG A 223 -8.34 16.62 22.33
C ARG A 223 -7.59 17.86 21.83
N LEU A 224 -6.34 18.07 22.25
CA LEU A 224 -5.52 19.18 21.79
C LEU A 224 -5.26 19.13 20.28
N MET A 225 -4.86 17.96 19.75
CA MET A 225 -4.60 17.77 18.32
C MET A 225 -5.87 17.97 17.48
N ARG A 226 -7.02 17.50 17.97
CA ARG A 226 -8.32 17.75 17.33
C ARG A 226 -8.68 19.23 17.27
N ARG A 227 -8.45 19.99 18.35
CA ARG A 227 -8.64 21.45 18.34
C ARG A 227 -7.74 22.15 17.31
N ARG A 228 -6.60 21.56 16.96
CA ARG A 228 -5.69 22.03 15.91
C ARG A 228 -6.04 21.50 14.51
N GLY A 229 -7.07 20.67 14.37
CA GLY A 229 -7.50 20.09 13.09
C GLY A 229 -6.72 18.85 12.65
N PHE A 230 -5.98 18.20 13.56
CA PHE A 230 -5.13 17.05 13.26
C PHE A 230 -5.58 15.78 13.99
N ARG A 231 -5.26 14.62 13.40
CA ARG A 231 -5.40 13.31 14.07
C ARG A 231 -4.06 12.64 14.22
N PHE A 232 -3.98 11.72 15.17
CA PHE A 232 -2.86 10.80 15.26
C PHE A 232 -3.30 9.39 15.61
N SER A 233 -2.49 8.41 15.24
CA SER A 233 -2.66 7.01 15.64
C SER A 233 -1.32 6.37 15.92
N ARG A 234 -1.29 5.44 16.87
CA ARG A 234 -0.10 4.64 17.11
C ARG A 234 -0.07 3.41 16.20
N ILE A 235 1.14 2.99 15.83
CA ILE A 235 1.42 1.79 15.03
C ILE A 235 2.52 0.97 15.70
N PRO A 236 2.48 -0.36 15.63
CA PRO A 236 3.55 -1.20 16.16
C PRO A 236 4.86 -0.95 15.40
N ARG A 237 5.99 -0.98 16.12
CA ARG A 237 7.31 -0.91 15.48
C ARG A 237 7.58 -2.17 14.68
N SER A 238 8.18 -2.00 13.51
CA SER A 238 8.65 -3.12 12.68
C SER A 238 9.87 -3.83 13.27
N ARG A 239 10.66 -3.13 14.08
CA ARG A 239 11.89 -3.63 14.69
C ARG A 239 12.30 -2.78 15.89
N GLU A 240 12.68 -3.43 16.97
CA GLU A 240 13.31 -2.78 18.12
C GLU A 240 14.84 -2.65 17.94
N VAL A 241 15.43 -1.69 18.65
CA VAL A 241 16.88 -1.47 18.59
C VAL A 241 17.56 -2.69 19.22
N GLY A 242 18.41 -3.37 18.44
CA GLY A 242 19.13 -4.57 18.90
C GLY A 242 18.38 -5.90 18.73
N GLN A 243 17.16 -5.90 18.20
CA GLN A 243 16.40 -7.13 17.97
C GLN A 243 17.10 -8.08 16.98
N ALA A 244 16.92 -9.40 17.12
CA ALA A 244 17.41 -10.37 16.13
C ALA A 244 16.66 -10.24 14.79
N TRP A 245 17.31 -10.61 13.67
CA TRP A 245 16.73 -10.49 12.33
C TRP A 245 15.46 -11.32 12.14
N VAL A 246 15.41 -12.53 12.71
CA VAL A 246 14.26 -13.44 12.58
C VAL A 246 13.05 -12.91 13.34
N SER A 247 13.22 -12.45 14.59
CA SER A 247 12.12 -11.84 15.34
C SER A 247 11.71 -10.48 14.78
N SER A 248 12.64 -9.75 14.14
CA SER A 248 12.33 -8.53 13.39
C SER A 248 11.40 -8.80 12.21
N PHE A 249 11.50 -9.97 11.57
CA PHE A 249 10.60 -10.34 10.47
C PHE A 249 9.16 -10.49 10.95
N PHE A 250 8.91 -11.24 12.03
CA PHE A 250 7.56 -11.43 12.57
C PHE A 250 6.93 -10.12 13.05
N SER A 251 7.69 -9.28 13.75
CA SER A 251 7.22 -7.95 14.17
C SER A 251 6.96 -7.02 12.97
N SER A 252 7.76 -7.10 11.91
CA SER A 252 7.50 -6.38 10.65
C SER A 252 6.21 -6.84 9.96
N VAL A 253 5.92 -8.14 9.94
CA VAL A 253 4.67 -8.69 9.38
C VAL A 253 3.47 -8.26 10.21
N GLN A 254 3.55 -8.35 11.55
CA GLN A 254 2.51 -7.86 12.44
C GLN A 254 2.24 -6.37 12.21
N ALA A 255 3.31 -5.56 12.06
CA ALA A 255 3.17 -4.14 11.76
C ALA A 255 2.54 -3.88 10.40
N LEU A 256 2.86 -4.69 9.39
CA LEU A 256 2.24 -4.60 8.07
C LEU A 256 0.74 -4.91 8.12
N LEU A 257 0.31 -5.96 8.82
CA LEU A 257 -1.11 -6.30 8.94
C LEU A 257 -1.90 -5.18 9.64
N PHE A 258 -1.34 -4.60 10.69
CA PHE A 258 -1.94 -3.44 11.36
C PHE A 258 -2.04 -2.23 10.42
N CYS A 259 -0.93 -1.91 9.74
CA CYS A 259 -0.88 -0.80 8.79
C CYS A 259 -1.83 -1.01 7.61
N LEU A 260 -2.03 -2.24 7.14
CA LEU A 260 -2.98 -2.56 6.07
C LEU A 260 -4.40 -2.17 6.47
N ARG A 261 -4.87 -2.61 7.64
CA ARG A 261 -6.20 -2.23 8.17
C ARG A 261 -6.31 -0.72 8.36
N LEU A 262 -5.25 -0.08 8.87
CA LEU A 262 -5.27 1.36 9.12
C LEU A 262 -5.32 2.18 7.82
N VAL A 263 -4.44 1.89 6.86
CA VAL A 263 -4.38 2.60 5.57
C VAL A 263 -5.64 2.40 4.74
N TRP A 264 -6.27 1.21 4.82
CA TRP A 264 -7.56 0.98 4.17
C TRP A 264 -8.67 1.88 4.71
N ARG A 265 -8.69 2.11 6.03
CA ARG A 265 -9.64 3.01 6.69
C ARG A 265 -9.35 4.49 6.40
N LEU A 266 -8.09 4.90 6.57
CA LEU A 266 -7.69 6.30 6.38
C LEU A 266 -7.80 6.77 4.94
N ASN A 267 -7.72 5.83 4.01
CA ASN A 267 -7.75 6.08 2.59
C ASN A 267 -6.87 7.30 2.13
N PRO A 268 -5.55 7.33 2.43
CA PRO A 268 -4.69 8.48 2.11
C PRO A 268 -4.60 8.81 0.61
N ASP A 269 -4.51 10.10 0.31
CA ASP A 269 -4.14 10.66 -1.00
C ASP A 269 -2.64 10.97 -1.08
N LEU A 270 -2.02 11.28 0.06
CA LEU A 270 -0.60 11.56 0.23
C LEU A 270 -0.05 10.77 1.42
N VAL A 271 1.07 10.09 1.23
CA VAL A 271 1.83 9.40 2.28
C VAL A 271 3.22 10.00 2.33
N LEU A 272 3.54 10.64 3.45
CA LEU A 272 4.82 11.28 3.72
C LEU A 272 5.59 10.44 4.74
N VAL A 273 6.76 9.95 4.34
CA VAL A 273 7.55 8.98 5.10
C VAL A 273 9.02 9.40 5.16
N ASN A 274 9.72 9.01 6.22
CA ASN A 274 11.15 9.26 6.39
C ASN A 274 11.94 8.00 6.78
N GLY A 275 13.17 8.16 7.30
CA GLY A 275 14.19 7.14 7.52
C GLY A 275 13.97 5.94 8.48
N PRO A 276 13.03 5.88 9.45
CA PRO A 276 12.94 4.75 10.37
C PRO A 276 12.27 3.53 9.71
N GLY A 277 12.60 2.32 10.20
CA GLY A 277 12.02 1.07 9.68
C GLY A 277 10.47 1.02 9.72
N THR A 278 9.85 1.75 10.65
CA THR A 278 8.39 1.84 10.81
C THR A 278 7.68 2.46 9.60
N CYS A 279 8.37 3.21 8.74
CA CYS A 279 7.76 3.81 7.56
C CYS A 279 7.46 2.77 6.46
N VAL A 280 8.20 1.66 6.44
CA VAL A 280 8.13 0.66 5.37
C VAL A 280 6.78 -0.05 5.37
N PRO A 281 6.26 -0.59 6.49
CA PRO A 281 4.94 -1.22 6.49
C PRO A 281 3.81 -0.27 6.09
N VAL A 282 3.88 1.00 6.46
CA VAL A 282 2.88 2.02 6.07
C VAL A 282 2.90 2.24 4.56
N ALA A 283 4.10 2.44 3.99
CA ALA A 283 4.25 2.65 2.55
C ALA A 283 3.81 1.40 1.76
N VAL A 284 4.20 0.20 2.20
CA VAL A 284 3.80 -1.06 1.58
C VAL A 284 2.28 -1.26 1.67
N ALA A 285 1.66 -0.96 2.82
CA ALA A 285 0.21 -1.03 2.97
C ALA A 285 -0.52 -0.10 1.98
N ALA A 286 -0.01 1.11 1.76
CA ALA A 286 -0.56 2.06 0.79
C ALA A 286 -0.38 1.58 -0.66
N LEU A 287 0.78 1.02 -0.99
CA LEU A 287 1.07 0.41 -2.31
C LEU A 287 0.13 -0.77 -2.58
N LEU A 288 -0.08 -1.65 -1.60
CA LEU A 288 -1.01 -2.77 -1.72
C LEU A 288 -2.44 -2.30 -1.92
N ARG A 289 -2.88 -1.30 -1.15
CA ARG A 289 -4.21 -0.69 -1.36
C ARG A 289 -4.35 -0.13 -2.77
N GLU A 290 -3.34 0.55 -3.30
CA GLU A 290 -3.36 1.02 -4.69
C GLU A 290 -3.46 -0.14 -5.70
N LEU A 291 -2.70 -1.21 -5.49
CA LEU A 291 -2.76 -2.41 -6.34
C LEU A 291 -4.17 -3.01 -6.39
N PHE A 292 -4.83 -3.17 -5.23
CA PHE A 292 -6.15 -3.82 -5.13
C PHE A 292 -7.34 -2.91 -5.42
N VAL A 293 -7.26 -1.61 -5.10
CA VAL A 293 -8.36 -0.65 -5.30
C VAL A 293 -8.22 0.12 -6.61
N GLY A 294 -7.00 0.31 -7.12
CA GLY A 294 -6.72 1.08 -8.34
C GLY A 294 -6.76 2.60 -8.13
N ARG A 295 -6.96 3.08 -6.90
CA ARG A 295 -6.88 4.51 -6.56
C ARG A 295 -5.43 4.90 -6.28
N ARG A 296 -4.86 5.74 -7.15
CA ARG A 296 -3.49 6.24 -7.01
C ARG A 296 -3.35 7.17 -5.81
N PHE A 297 -2.24 7.05 -5.08
CA PHE A 297 -1.82 8.01 -4.05
C PHE A 297 -0.40 8.51 -4.34
N SER A 298 -0.03 9.65 -3.76
CA SER A 298 1.32 10.18 -3.84
C SER A 298 2.17 9.68 -2.67
N LEU A 299 3.30 9.04 -2.95
CA LEU A 299 4.29 8.64 -1.95
C LEU A 299 5.48 9.60 -1.99
N VAL A 300 5.70 10.36 -0.92
CA VAL A 300 6.84 11.27 -0.79
C VAL A 300 7.75 10.73 0.30
N TYR A 301 8.99 10.42 -0.08
CA TYR A 301 10.02 9.97 0.84
C TYR A 301 10.99 11.11 1.15
N VAL A 302 11.22 11.38 2.43
CA VAL A 302 12.16 12.40 2.91
C VAL A 302 13.33 11.68 3.57
N GLU A 303 14.48 11.70 2.90
CA GLU A 303 15.70 11.14 3.47
C GLU A 303 16.24 12.05 4.58
N SER A 304 16.81 11.42 5.60
CA SER A 304 17.24 12.14 6.79
C SER A 304 18.51 12.95 6.57
N VAL A 305 18.64 14.05 7.33
CA VAL A 305 19.86 14.88 7.35
C VAL A 305 21.11 14.08 7.73
N CYS A 306 20.97 13.01 8.52
CA CYS A 306 22.09 12.15 8.91
C CYS A 306 22.67 11.31 7.75
N ARG A 307 22.01 11.28 6.59
CA ARG A 307 22.42 10.50 5.42
C ARG A 307 23.11 11.40 4.40
N VAL A 308 24.44 11.43 4.47
CA VAL A 308 25.27 12.30 3.60
C VAL A 308 25.72 11.58 2.32
N GLU A 309 26.09 10.30 2.42
CA GLU A 309 26.78 9.57 1.33
C GLU A 309 25.99 8.39 0.75
N SER A 310 25.04 7.87 1.53
CA SER A 310 24.24 6.70 1.18
C SER A 310 22.81 6.86 1.68
N LEU A 311 21.87 6.31 0.91
CA LEU A 311 20.47 6.22 1.31
C LEU A 311 20.32 5.27 2.50
N SER A 312 19.32 5.52 3.32
CA SER A 312 18.93 4.59 4.37
C SER A 312 18.38 3.28 3.78
N LEU A 313 18.32 2.20 4.57
CA LEU A 313 17.76 0.93 4.10
C LEU A 313 16.30 1.07 3.67
N SER A 314 15.50 1.84 4.44
CA SER A 314 14.12 2.17 4.10
C SER A 314 14.04 3.03 2.85
N GLY A 315 14.96 4.00 2.68
CA GLY A 315 15.10 4.82 1.49
C GLY A 315 15.40 3.98 0.25
N CYS A 316 16.40 3.09 0.31
CA CYS A 316 16.71 2.15 -0.77
C CYS A 316 15.51 1.29 -1.16
N LEU A 317 14.76 0.78 -0.18
CA LEU A 317 13.60 -0.07 -0.43
C LEU A 317 12.44 0.68 -1.10
N LEU A 318 12.19 1.93 -0.67
CA LEU A 318 11.08 2.73 -1.17
C LEU A 318 11.44 3.56 -2.42
N TYR A 319 12.71 3.73 -2.73
CA TYR A 319 13.22 4.50 -3.87
C TYR A 319 12.51 4.20 -5.21
N PRO A 320 12.34 2.93 -5.65
CA PRO A 320 11.65 2.65 -6.91
C PRO A 320 10.16 3.04 -6.90
N PHE A 321 9.51 3.02 -5.73
CA PHE A 321 8.06 3.22 -5.58
C PHE A 321 7.65 4.65 -5.23
N ALA A 322 8.55 5.43 -4.62
CA ALA A 322 8.28 6.80 -4.22
C ALA A 322 7.98 7.68 -5.45
N ASP A 323 6.96 8.53 -5.40
CA ASP A 323 6.68 9.48 -6.48
C ASP A 323 7.65 10.67 -6.44
N ARG A 324 8.07 11.07 -5.23
CA ARG A 324 9.15 12.04 -4.98
C ARG A 324 10.08 11.53 -3.89
N PHE A 325 11.37 11.79 -4.07
CA PHE A 325 12.40 11.41 -3.12
C PHE A 325 13.22 12.65 -2.77
N LEU A 326 13.03 13.20 -1.58
CA LEU A 326 13.65 14.45 -1.15
C LEU A 326 14.93 14.14 -0.37
N VAL A 327 16.04 14.81 -0.74
CA VAL A 327 17.34 14.68 -0.06
C VAL A 327 17.87 16.03 0.38
N GLN A 328 18.55 16.04 1.52
CA GLN A 328 19.12 17.26 2.11
C GLN A 328 20.60 17.47 1.75
N TRP A 329 21.21 16.54 1.00
CA TRP A 329 22.61 16.62 0.58
C TRP A 329 22.73 16.57 -0.95
N PRO A 330 23.50 17.49 -1.57
CA PRO A 330 23.63 17.55 -3.02
C PRO A 330 24.30 16.29 -3.60
N ARG A 331 25.27 15.70 -2.87
CA ARG A 331 25.94 14.45 -3.26
C ARG A 331 24.97 13.29 -3.49
N LEU A 332 23.88 13.21 -2.72
CA LEU A 332 22.86 12.19 -2.91
C LEU A 332 22.03 12.45 -4.17
N ALA A 333 21.74 13.71 -4.49
CA ALA A 333 21.03 14.08 -5.71
C ALA A 333 21.85 13.81 -6.97
N GLU A 334 23.18 13.98 -6.89
CA GLU A 334 24.11 13.64 -7.97
C GLU A 334 24.19 12.11 -8.20
N LYS A 335 24.22 11.34 -7.11
CA LYS A 335 24.36 9.87 -7.17
C LYS A 335 23.07 9.15 -7.58
N PHE A 336 21.91 9.71 -7.24
CA PHE A 336 20.60 9.07 -7.43
C PHE A 336 19.69 9.97 -8.26
N ALA A 337 19.46 9.60 -9.52
CA ALA A 337 18.75 10.43 -10.51
C ALA A 337 17.32 10.86 -10.12
N LYS A 338 16.66 10.14 -9.20
CA LYS A 338 15.29 10.45 -8.74
C LYS A 338 15.26 11.39 -7.52
N CYS A 339 16.41 11.64 -6.90
CA CYS A 339 16.50 12.47 -5.71
C CYS A 339 16.39 13.95 -6.07
N GLU A 340 15.52 14.66 -5.36
CA GLU A 340 15.34 16.11 -5.43
C GLU A 340 16.08 16.73 -4.24
N TYR A 341 17.13 17.51 -4.52
CA TYR A 341 17.83 18.26 -3.49
C TYR A 341 16.97 19.44 -3.02
N VAL A 342 16.64 19.45 -1.72
CA VAL A 342 15.76 20.48 -1.11
C VAL A 342 16.49 21.39 -0.12
N GLY A 343 17.79 21.19 0.09
CA GLY A 343 18.57 21.93 1.09
C GLY A 343 18.38 21.43 2.52
N SER A 344 19.01 22.13 3.47
CA SER A 344 18.82 21.88 4.90
C SER A 344 17.41 22.29 5.30
N MET A 345 16.65 21.36 5.90
CA MET A 345 15.40 21.68 6.61
C MET A 345 15.67 22.15 8.06
N PHE A 346 16.94 22.41 8.40
CA PHE A 346 17.45 22.76 9.72
C PHE A 346 18.16 24.09 9.80
#